data_AF-A0A1C7LTB2-F1
#
_entry.id   AF-A0A1C7LTB2-F1
#
_cell.length_a   1.000
_cell.length_b   1.000
_cell.length_c   1.000
_cell.angle_alpha   90.00
_cell.angle_beta   90.00
_cell.angle_gamma   90.00
#
_symmetry.space_group_name_H-M   'P 1'
#
loop_
_entity.id
_entity.type
_entity.pdbx_description
1 polymer ?
#
loop_
_entity_poly.entity_id
_entity_poly.type
_entity_poly.pdbx_seq_one_letter_code
_entity_poly.pdbx_strand_id
1 'polypeptide(L)'
;MSQTKKIQAKIFRGENGDHPDGSPPSRSTSDPALTINTPNPFCPSSSNLLFSPKVVQIRSYVTQIRRPQTLSARDSQMSSVLNITVPNAIALSRTLVRSSIGRGGVLTSVTGNGCVSIATVREDYSADGDAWSHFPHEHARSRAYRWGEDGIAGISDNHQRLCFALSLWNGQDHILKERLFGVTGHQGNHGEDVKEVYYYLDSTPTHSYMKFLYKYPQQAFPYEELVRENIHRDREVSEFEILDTEAFDDNRYWDVFLEYAKDEQDPDSIYVRITSYNRGPEPATLHIIPQFWFPNTWSWPEEPPRKPVMIAAGNSAITAVHPTLGKYHLYCLPSPPPVNSEGELVTNENGEIDAVEPELLFTENNTNFHRLYGGQNETPYVKDAFHDHIIPSHRPPPTDKGHPGFFSTKIHCGTVPRHSEIDGIETPPSEEEQGPRTPFPETPSFVNPAKRGTKSAAQYVFRDVPPRGGCAVVRLKLTPRAPTQDPSIEDEGLFDDTIEERREEANEFYNALVMGPITDDLRQIMRQALGGMLWTKQYYQFIQKEWLQGDPAQPPPPPERKYIRNKDWKHMYIADILSMPDK
;
A
#
# COMPACT_ATOMS: atom_id res chain seq x y z
N MET A 1 5.03 42.11 -3.69
CA MET A 1 4.84 40.85 -2.94
C MET A 1 4.68 39.74 -3.96
N SER A 2 5.67 38.85 -4.01
CA SER A 2 6.01 38.00 -5.17
C SER A 2 4.99 36.89 -5.45
N GLN A 3 4.82 36.55 -6.72
CA GLN A 3 4.07 35.41 -7.29
C GLN A 3 4.32 34.09 -6.52
N THR A 4 5.52 33.94 -5.96
CA THR A 4 5.95 32.84 -5.09
C THR A 4 5.07 32.67 -3.85
N LYS A 5 4.58 33.75 -3.22
CA LYS A 5 3.70 33.66 -2.04
C LYS A 5 2.27 33.20 -2.39
N LYS A 6 1.79 33.46 -3.62
CA LYS A 6 0.49 32.97 -4.09
C LYS A 6 0.52 31.47 -4.39
N ILE A 7 1.62 30.99 -4.96
CA ILE A 7 1.85 29.56 -5.21
C ILE A 7 2.03 28.81 -3.88
N GLN A 8 2.78 29.38 -2.93
CA GLN A 8 2.94 28.82 -1.56
C GLN A 8 1.64 28.73 -0.76
N ALA A 9 0.70 29.66 -0.95
CA ALA A 9 -0.61 29.60 -0.31
C ALA A 9 -1.50 28.48 -0.88
N LYS A 10 -1.37 28.15 -2.17
CA LYS A 10 -2.06 27.04 -2.84
C LYS A 10 -1.51 25.66 -2.43
N ILE A 11 -0.19 25.53 -2.25
CA ILE A 11 0.47 24.26 -1.86
C ILE A 11 -0.04 23.71 -0.51
N PHE A 12 -0.48 24.59 0.41
CA PHE A 12 -0.86 24.21 1.77
C PHE A 12 -2.30 24.56 2.17
N ARG A 13 -3.14 25.07 1.26
CA ARG A 13 -4.58 25.27 1.48
C ARG A 13 -5.40 25.02 0.20
N GLY A 14 -6.49 24.25 0.34
CA GLY A 14 -7.62 24.34 -0.59
C GLY A 14 -8.21 25.75 -0.55
N GLU A 15 -8.36 26.38 -1.71
CA GLU A 15 -8.77 27.79 -1.83
C GLU A 15 -10.21 28.02 -1.34
N ASN A 16 -10.42 29.16 -0.65
CA ASN A 16 -11.69 29.87 -0.61
C ASN A 16 -11.43 31.30 -1.12
N GLY A 17 -12.22 31.73 -2.12
CA GLY A 17 -12.08 33.03 -2.79
C GLY A 17 -12.50 34.24 -1.94
N ASP A 18 -12.03 35.42 -2.37
CA ASP A 18 -12.27 36.72 -1.74
C ASP A 18 -13.77 37.10 -1.74
N HIS A 19 -14.31 37.40 -0.56
CA HIS A 19 -15.60 38.06 -0.40
C HIS A 19 -15.45 39.60 -0.44
N PRO A 20 -16.40 40.37 -1.02
CA PRO A 20 -16.23 41.80 -1.28
C PRO A 20 -16.43 42.72 -0.07
N ASP A 21 -16.59 42.20 1.15
CA ASP A 21 -16.96 43.00 2.32
C ASP A 21 -16.04 42.63 3.48
N GLY A 22 -15.15 43.56 3.85
CA GLY A 22 -13.98 43.39 4.74
C GLY A 22 -14.29 42.99 6.19
N SER A 23 -15.00 41.88 6.36
CA SER A 23 -15.25 41.20 7.63
C SER A 23 -14.32 39.98 7.72
N PRO A 24 -13.72 39.70 8.90
CA PRO A 24 -12.80 38.58 9.05
C PRO A 24 -13.57 37.25 8.87
N PRO A 25 -13.11 36.34 7.99
CA PRO A 25 -13.79 35.06 7.79
C PRO A 25 -13.70 34.22 9.06
N SER A 26 -14.85 33.68 9.50
CA SER A 26 -14.91 32.66 10.53
C SER A 26 -14.07 31.47 10.12
N ARG A 27 -13.08 31.09 10.94
CA ARG A 27 -12.30 29.86 10.78
C ARG A 27 -13.23 28.64 10.87
N SER A 28 -13.66 28.09 9.74
CA SER A 28 -14.14 26.69 9.67
C SER A 28 -13.06 25.82 9.05
N THR A 29 -12.04 25.53 9.84
CA THR A 29 -11.02 24.52 9.55
C THR A 29 -11.56 23.14 9.94
N SER A 30 -12.61 22.71 9.25
CA SER A 30 -13.16 21.37 9.44
C SER A 30 -13.38 20.74 8.08
N ASP A 31 -12.28 20.29 7.47
CA ASP A 31 -12.38 19.06 6.71
C ASP A 31 -12.39 17.93 7.76
N PRO A 32 -13.55 17.31 8.06
CA PRO A 32 -13.62 16.19 8.99
C PRO A 32 -12.78 14.98 8.51
N ALA A 33 -12.29 14.96 7.27
CA ALA A 33 -11.38 13.93 6.75
C ALA A 33 -9.89 14.15 7.09
N LEU A 34 -9.48 15.36 7.52
CA LEU A 34 -8.07 15.65 7.85
C LEU A 34 -7.65 15.18 9.24
N THR A 35 -8.60 14.82 10.10
CA THR A 35 -8.30 14.34 11.46
C THR A 35 -9.20 13.18 11.81
N ILE A 36 -8.88 11.99 11.28
CA ILE A 36 -9.39 10.76 11.88
C ILE A 36 -8.62 10.59 13.20
N ASN A 37 -9.26 11.02 14.30
CA ASN A 37 -8.74 10.86 15.64
C ASN A 37 -8.82 9.37 16.01
N THR A 38 -7.70 8.80 16.46
CA THR A 38 -7.70 7.49 17.10
C THR A 38 -8.49 7.60 18.42
N PRO A 39 -9.46 6.73 18.68
CA PRO A 39 -10.10 6.70 19.99
C PRO A 39 -9.05 6.27 21.03
N ASN A 40 -8.73 7.14 21.99
CA ASN A 40 -7.93 6.75 23.15
C ASN A 40 -8.70 5.68 23.94
N PRO A 41 -8.06 4.57 24.36
CA PRO A 41 -8.69 3.62 25.25
C PRO A 41 -9.07 4.32 26.56
N PHE A 42 -10.37 4.57 26.75
CA PHE A 42 -10.90 5.09 28.00
C PHE A 42 -10.74 4.01 29.07
N CYS A 43 -9.89 4.25 30.07
CA CYS A 43 -9.90 3.52 31.33
C CYS A 43 -10.95 4.16 32.25
N PRO A 44 -12.14 3.55 32.50
CA PRO A 44 -13.11 4.14 33.40
C PRO A 44 -12.66 3.84 34.83
N SER A 45 -12.29 4.89 35.56
CA SER A 45 -12.23 4.84 37.01
C SER A 45 -13.59 4.40 37.57
N SER A 46 -13.54 3.45 38.48
CA SER A 46 -14.67 2.75 39.10
C SER A 46 -15.76 3.70 39.61
N SER A 47 -16.96 3.64 39.04
CA SER A 47 -18.20 3.98 39.77
C SER A 47 -19.40 3.22 39.19
N ASN A 48 -20.15 2.61 40.12
CA ASN A 48 -21.22 1.65 39.90
C ASN A 48 -22.41 2.21 39.10
N LEU A 49 -22.76 1.57 37.98
CA LEU A 49 -24.14 1.55 37.48
C LEU A 49 -24.49 0.16 36.93
N LEU A 50 -25.25 -0.58 37.74
CA LEU A 50 -25.93 -1.83 37.36
C LEU A 50 -27.02 -1.56 36.34
N PHE A 51 -26.87 -2.08 35.12
CA PHE A 51 -28.01 -2.37 34.24
C PHE A 51 -27.86 -3.78 33.65
N SER A 52 -28.79 -4.64 34.03
CA SER A 52 -28.92 -6.02 33.57
C SER A 52 -29.42 -6.09 32.11
N PRO A 53 -28.85 -6.95 31.25
CA PRO A 53 -29.24 -7.03 29.84
C PRO A 53 -30.53 -7.85 29.66
N LYS A 54 -31.55 -7.23 29.05
CA LYS A 54 -32.74 -7.94 28.56
C LYS A 54 -32.43 -8.54 27.18
N VAL A 55 -32.36 -9.87 27.15
CA VAL A 55 -32.32 -10.69 25.93
C VAL A 55 -33.65 -10.54 25.17
N VAL A 56 -33.60 -10.04 23.94
CA VAL A 56 -34.75 -10.07 23.01
C VAL A 56 -34.55 -11.23 22.05
N GLN A 57 -35.29 -12.32 22.27
CA GLN A 57 -35.41 -13.45 21.36
C GLN A 57 -36.11 -13.02 20.06
N ILE A 58 -35.42 -13.11 18.93
CA ILE A 58 -36.03 -12.99 17.59
C ILE A 58 -36.61 -14.36 17.22
N ARG A 59 -37.95 -14.44 17.13
CA ARG A 59 -38.69 -15.62 16.63
C ARG A 59 -38.54 -15.74 15.11
N SER A 60 -38.18 -16.93 14.66
CA SER A 60 -38.19 -17.36 13.26
C SER A 60 -39.62 -17.42 12.69
N TYR A 61 -39.91 -16.61 11.67
CA TYR A 61 -41.09 -16.81 10.80
C TYR A 61 -40.65 -17.45 9.49
N VAL A 62 -40.91 -18.75 9.35
CA VAL A 62 -40.86 -19.48 8.09
C VAL A 62 -42.20 -19.30 7.40
N THR A 63 -42.24 -18.58 6.28
CA THR A 63 -43.44 -18.50 5.43
C THR A 63 -43.12 -19.10 4.07
N GLN A 64 -43.84 -20.16 3.71
CA GLN A 64 -43.75 -20.89 2.45
C GLN A 64 -44.11 -19.99 1.27
N ILE A 65 -43.21 -19.84 0.29
CA ILE A 65 -43.50 -19.16 -0.98
C ILE A 65 -43.78 -20.22 -2.06
N ARG A 66 -45.05 -20.29 -2.50
CA ARG A 66 -45.47 -20.94 -3.74
C ARG A 66 -44.96 -20.15 -4.95
N ARG A 67 -44.41 -20.85 -5.95
CA ARG A 67 -44.07 -20.32 -7.28
C ARG A 67 -45.34 -19.87 -8.04
N PRO A 68 -45.28 -18.73 -8.74
CA PRO A 68 -46.00 -18.57 -10.01
C PRO A 68 -45.03 -18.33 -11.17
N GLN A 69 -45.40 -18.91 -12.31
CA GLN A 69 -44.78 -18.77 -13.62
C GLN A 69 -45.11 -17.40 -14.25
N THR A 70 -44.40 -17.10 -15.35
CA THR A 70 -44.57 -16.03 -16.36
C THR A 70 -43.87 -14.69 -16.10
N LEU A 71 -42.72 -14.55 -16.77
CA LEU A 71 -42.01 -13.31 -17.11
C LEU A 71 -42.78 -12.49 -18.17
N SER A 72 -42.46 -11.20 -18.27
CA SER A 72 -42.95 -10.18 -19.23
C SER A 72 -44.20 -9.38 -18.81
N ALA A 73 -44.04 -8.41 -17.90
CA ALA A 73 -44.93 -7.24 -17.78
C ALA A 73 -44.44 -6.14 -16.81
N ARG A 74 -43.15 -6.10 -16.42
CA ARG A 74 -42.64 -5.08 -15.47
C ARG A 74 -41.59 -4.12 -16.02
N ASP A 75 -41.12 -4.30 -17.25
CA ASP A 75 -40.11 -3.42 -17.88
C ASP A 75 -40.70 -2.21 -18.61
N SER A 76 -42.02 -2.05 -18.63
CA SER A 76 -42.70 -0.98 -19.40
C SER A 76 -43.25 0.17 -18.57
N GLN A 77 -42.98 0.22 -17.25
CA GLN A 77 -43.59 1.22 -16.36
C GLN A 77 -42.61 2.14 -15.62
N MET A 78 -41.35 2.20 -16.07
CA MET A 78 -40.33 3.09 -15.49
C MET A 78 -39.62 3.97 -16.54
N SER A 79 -40.28 4.23 -17.68
CA SER A 79 -39.76 5.06 -18.78
C SER A 79 -40.52 6.38 -19.01
N SER A 80 -41.55 6.69 -18.21
CA SER A 80 -42.44 7.85 -18.46
C SER A 80 -42.36 9.00 -17.45
N VAL A 81 -41.38 9.03 -16.53
CA VAL A 81 -41.40 10.03 -15.42
C VAL A 81 -40.25 11.06 -15.43
N LEU A 82 -39.26 10.98 -16.32
CA LEU A 82 -38.15 11.95 -16.32
C LEU A 82 -37.92 12.57 -17.69
N ASN A 83 -38.76 13.56 -18.00
CA ASN A 83 -38.65 14.42 -19.18
C ASN A 83 -38.07 15.79 -18.74
N ILE A 84 -36.76 15.84 -18.45
CA ILE A 84 -36.02 17.08 -18.18
C ILE A 84 -34.69 17.04 -18.93
N THR A 85 -34.48 18.04 -19.77
CA THR A 85 -33.37 18.20 -20.70
C THR A 85 -32.24 19.01 -20.05
N VAL A 86 -31.02 18.45 -19.92
CA VAL A 86 -29.76 19.17 -19.64
C VAL A 86 -28.61 18.49 -20.42
N PRO A 87 -27.66 19.21 -21.05
CA PRO A 87 -26.85 18.68 -22.14
C PRO A 87 -25.48 18.06 -21.77
N ASN A 88 -25.15 17.01 -22.51
CA ASN A 88 -23.84 16.56 -23.04
C ASN A 88 -22.68 16.00 -22.19
N ALA A 89 -22.62 16.09 -20.85
CA ALA A 89 -21.57 15.38 -20.10
C ALA A 89 -21.99 13.96 -19.65
N ILE A 90 -23.24 13.79 -19.22
CA ILE A 90 -23.77 12.54 -18.66
C ILE A 90 -24.05 11.47 -19.73
N ALA A 91 -24.18 11.87 -21.00
CA ALA A 91 -24.46 10.96 -22.11
C ALA A 91 -23.28 10.04 -22.45
N LEU A 92 -22.03 10.48 -22.26
CA LEU A 92 -20.85 9.65 -22.52
C LEU A 92 -20.69 8.54 -21.47
N SER A 93 -20.84 8.87 -20.18
CA SER A 93 -20.75 7.87 -19.10
C SER A 93 -21.90 6.87 -19.12
N ARG A 94 -23.11 7.27 -19.54
CA ARG A 94 -24.24 6.31 -19.71
C ARG A 94 -24.11 5.42 -20.94
N THR A 95 -23.42 5.85 -21.99
CA THR A 95 -23.24 5.04 -23.21
C THR A 95 -22.21 3.93 -22.99
N LEU A 96 -21.17 4.17 -22.19
CA LEU A 96 -20.18 3.15 -21.81
C LEU A 96 -20.75 2.07 -20.89
N VAL A 97 -21.72 2.39 -20.03
CA VAL A 97 -22.33 1.42 -19.10
C VAL A 97 -23.46 0.61 -19.73
N ARG A 98 -24.11 1.08 -20.82
CA ARG A 98 -25.24 0.37 -21.46
C ARG A 98 -24.86 -0.52 -22.66
N SER A 99 -23.65 -0.44 -23.19
CA SER A 99 -23.21 -1.31 -24.31
C SER A 99 -22.92 -2.76 -23.87
N SER A 100 -23.01 -3.10 -22.58
CA SER A 100 -22.61 -4.40 -22.01
C SER A 100 -23.76 -5.41 -21.77
N ILE A 101 -25.04 -5.06 -22.00
CA ILE A 101 -26.17 -5.94 -21.62
C ILE A 101 -26.86 -6.62 -22.82
N GLY A 102 -26.33 -6.48 -24.03
CA GLY A 102 -27.03 -6.94 -25.24
C GLY A 102 -26.16 -7.65 -26.26
N ARG A 103 -25.55 -8.79 -25.91
CA ARG A 103 -25.24 -9.93 -26.82
C ARG A 103 -24.50 -11.01 -26.04
N GLY A 104 -25.06 -12.23 -26.04
CA GLY A 104 -24.37 -13.41 -25.55
C GLY A 104 -23.11 -13.70 -26.38
N GLY A 105 -22.04 -14.08 -25.70
CA GLY A 105 -20.77 -14.47 -26.30
C GLY A 105 -19.62 -13.57 -25.85
N VAL A 106 -18.73 -14.13 -25.02
CA VAL A 106 -17.34 -13.71 -24.78
C VAL A 106 -17.13 -12.20 -24.61
N LEU A 107 -17.16 -11.71 -23.37
CA LEU A 107 -16.82 -10.32 -23.04
C LEU A 107 -15.39 -10.21 -22.51
N THR A 108 -14.44 -10.03 -23.43
CA THR A 108 -13.23 -9.25 -23.19
C THR A 108 -13.58 -7.77 -23.35
N SER A 109 -13.66 -6.99 -22.28
CA SER A 109 -13.73 -5.52 -22.41
C SER A 109 -12.32 -4.96 -22.50
N VAL A 110 -11.84 -4.82 -23.73
CA VAL A 110 -10.72 -3.94 -24.08
C VAL A 110 -11.27 -2.51 -24.11
N THR A 111 -10.91 -1.69 -23.11
CA THR A 111 -10.57 -0.26 -23.25
C THR A 111 -10.24 0.33 -21.87
N GLY A 112 -8.97 0.68 -21.65
CA GLY A 112 -8.44 1.38 -20.49
C GLY A 112 -7.49 0.50 -19.67
N ASN A 113 -6.19 0.83 -19.64
CA ASN A 113 -5.27 0.27 -18.65
C ASN A 113 -5.65 0.87 -17.29
N GLY A 114 -6.71 0.34 -16.67
CA GLY A 114 -7.11 0.74 -15.33
C GLY A 114 -6.02 0.34 -14.35
N CYS A 115 -5.50 1.29 -13.58
CA CYS A 115 -4.81 0.95 -12.35
C CYS A 115 -5.74 0.19 -11.41
N VAL A 116 -5.25 -0.92 -10.87
CA VAL A 116 -5.96 -1.80 -9.96
C VAL A 116 -5.13 -1.90 -8.68
N SER A 117 -5.78 -2.01 -7.54
CA SER A 117 -5.06 -2.25 -6.28
C SER A 117 -4.40 -3.62 -6.30
N ILE A 118 -3.27 -3.76 -5.62
CA ILE A 118 -2.51 -5.01 -5.63
C ILE A 118 -3.02 -5.92 -4.51
N ALA A 119 -3.09 -7.24 -4.75
CA ALA A 119 -3.19 -8.23 -3.70
C ALA A 119 -2.55 -9.57 -4.05
N THR A 120 -2.32 -10.33 -2.98
CA THR A 120 -1.70 -11.64 -3.00
C THR A 120 -2.74 -12.75 -2.94
N VAL A 121 -2.67 -13.68 -3.89
CA VAL A 121 -3.03 -15.06 -3.57
C VAL A 121 -1.96 -15.56 -2.61
N ARG A 122 -2.35 -15.95 -1.39
CA ARG A 122 -1.39 -16.48 -0.42
C ARG A 122 -0.68 -17.69 -1.01
N GLU A 123 0.63 -17.56 -1.14
CA GLU A 123 1.46 -18.63 -1.65
C GLU A 123 1.61 -19.69 -0.59
N ASP A 124 1.27 -20.90 -0.97
CA ASP A 124 1.39 -22.05 -0.13
C ASP A 124 2.04 -23.11 -0.99
N TYR A 125 3.22 -23.63 -0.60
CA TYR A 125 3.85 -24.83 -1.15
C TYR A 125 4.12 -25.87 -0.06
N SER A 126 3.42 -25.80 1.07
CA SER A 126 3.53 -26.71 2.21
C SER A 126 2.96 -28.10 1.91
N ALA A 127 3.32 -29.08 2.75
CA ALA A 127 2.82 -30.45 2.68
C ALA A 127 1.41 -30.60 3.27
N ASP A 128 1.07 -29.77 4.26
CA ASP A 128 -0.14 -29.82 5.08
C ASP A 128 -1.22 -28.81 4.66
N GLY A 129 -0.86 -27.84 3.81
CA GLY A 129 -1.76 -26.79 3.35
C GLY A 129 -1.81 -25.57 4.26
N ASP A 130 -0.85 -25.42 5.18
CA ASP A 130 -0.68 -24.23 6.00
C ASP A 130 0.03 -23.12 5.20
N ALA A 131 -0.78 -22.29 4.54
CA ALA A 131 -0.32 -21.14 3.79
C ALA A 131 0.37 -20.08 4.67
N TRP A 132 -0.04 -19.96 5.94
CA TRP A 132 0.36 -18.87 6.84
C TRP A 132 1.76 -19.07 7.37
N SER A 133 2.10 -20.30 7.74
CA SER A 133 3.45 -20.66 8.18
C SER A 133 4.43 -20.81 7.01
N HIS A 134 3.95 -21.10 5.80
CA HIS A 134 4.82 -21.31 4.63
C HIS A 134 5.39 -20.02 4.03
N PHE A 135 4.56 -18.98 3.94
CA PHE A 135 4.98 -17.66 3.46
C PHE A 135 4.62 -16.62 4.53
N PRO A 136 5.42 -16.53 5.62
CA PRO A 136 5.21 -15.57 6.67
C PRO A 136 5.57 -14.15 6.21
N HIS A 137 5.09 -13.15 6.96
CA HIS A 137 5.41 -11.73 6.73
C HIS A 137 6.91 -11.47 6.62
N GLU A 138 7.73 -12.19 7.40
CA GLU A 138 9.18 -12.03 7.39
C GLU A 138 9.84 -12.38 6.06
N HIS A 139 9.36 -13.44 5.40
CA HIS A 139 9.89 -13.91 4.12
C HIS A 139 9.49 -12.98 2.97
N ALA A 140 8.38 -12.24 3.10
CA ALA A 140 7.86 -11.36 2.05
C ALA A 140 8.85 -10.31 1.55
N ARG A 141 9.75 -9.86 2.42
CA ARG A 141 10.80 -8.88 2.12
C ARG A 141 11.84 -9.45 1.15
N SER A 142 12.14 -10.74 1.30
CA SER A 142 13.21 -11.45 0.61
C SER A 142 12.73 -12.39 -0.50
N ARG A 143 11.44 -12.74 -0.55
CA ARG A 143 10.84 -13.68 -1.51
C ARG A 143 10.01 -12.94 -2.56
N ALA A 144 10.27 -13.19 -3.84
CA ALA A 144 9.43 -12.67 -4.92
C ALA A 144 8.06 -13.37 -4.93
N TYR A 145 7.00 -12.62 -5.20
CA TYR A 145 5.66 -13.16 -5.31
C TYR A 145 5.39 -13.68 -6.72
N ARG A 146 4.62 -14.75 -6.82
CA ARG A 146 4.21 -15.41 -8.06
C ARG A 146 2.78 -15.16 -8.49
N TRP A 147 1.86 -15.27 -7.54
CA TRP A 147 0.42 -15.27 -7.85
C TRP A 147 -0.25 -13.91 -7.69
N GLY A 148 0.46 -12.95 -7.10
CA GLY A 148 -0.02 -11.60 -6.87
C GLY A 148 1.01 -10.84 -6.06
N GLU A 149 1.29 -9.58 -6.40
CA GLU A 149 2.18 -8.73 -5.60
C GLU A 149 1.48 -8.19 -4.34
N ASP A 150 2.24 -7.57 -3.44
CA ASP A 150 1.70 -6.88 -2.27
C ASP A 150 2.56 -5.68 -1.88
N GLY A 151 1.88 -4.62 -1.45
CA GLY A 151 2.48 -3.36 -1.03
C GLY A 151 1.46 -2.38 -0.45
N ILE A 152 1.90 -1.51 0.47
CA ILE A 152 1.03 -0.50 1.08
C ILE A 152 0.49 0.46 0.02
N ALA A 153 -0.83 0.53 -0.06
CA ALA A 153 -1.58 1.37 -0.99
C ALA A 153 -1.10 1.24 -2.44
N GLY A 154 -0.69 0.04 -2.83
CA GLY A 154 -0.11 -0.21 -4.15
C GLY A 154 -1.13 -0.17 -5.28
N ILE A 155 -0.64 0.22 -6.46
CA ILE A 155 -1.36 0.16 -7.74
C ILE A 155 -0.54 -0.64 -8.76
N SER A 156 -1.23 -1.30 -9.69
CA SER A 156 -0.61 -1.93 -10.86
C SER A 156 -1.42 -1.68 -12.12
N ASP A 157 -0.85 -1.94 -13.29
CA ASP A 157 -1.67 -2.06 -14.50
C ASP A 157 -2.65 -3.25 -14.39
N ASN A 158 -3.61 -3.31 -15.31
CA ASN A 158 -4.70 -4.30 -15.31
C ASN A 158 -4.27 -5.77 -15.44
N HIS A 159 -3.00 -6.05 -15.75
CA HIS A 159 -2.42 -7.40 -15.78
C HIS A 159 -1.30 -7.60 -14.77
N GLN A 160 -1.12 -6.66 -13.82
CA GLN A 160 -0.05 -6.65 -12.83
C GLN A 160 1.32 -6.94 -13.45
N ARG A 161 1.64 -6.29 -14.56
CA ARG A 161 2.95 -6.32 -15.21
C ARG A 161 3.87 -5.28 -14.59
N LEU A 162 3.35 -4.15 -14.11
CA LEU A 162 4.10 -3.08 -13.50
C LEU A 162 3.40 -2.62 -12.21
N CYS A 163 4.15 -2.58 -11.12
CA CYS A 163 3.62 -2.30 -9.77
C CYS A 163 4.30 -1.07 -9.17
N PHE A 164 3.52 -0.29 -8.43
CA PHE A 164 3.96 0.83 -7.61
C PHE A 164 3.37 0.68 -6.21
N ALA A 165 4.14 0.95 -5.16
CA ALA A 165 3.63 1.00 -3.79
C ALA A 165 4.48 1.89 -2.88
N LEU A 166 3.89 2.25 -1.73
CA LEU A 166 4.56 3.02 -0.70
C LEU A 166 5.45 2.14 0.19
N SER A 167 6.63 2.64 0.52
CA SER A 167 7.45 2.13 1.62
C SER A 167 7.91 3.29 2.49
N LEU A 168 7.97 3.08 3.81
CA LEU A 168 8.37 4.09 4.79
C LEU A 168 9.47 3.56 5.72
N TRP A 169 10.22 4.47 6.35
CA TRP A 169 11.10 4.14 7.46
C TRP A 169 11.23 5.35 8.40
N ASN A 170 10.97 5.14 9.69
CA ASN A 170 11.03 6.16 10.76
C ASN A 170 12.43 6.31 11.37
N GLY A 171 13.43 5.56 10.90
CA GLY A 171 14.78 5.57 11.45
C GLY A 171 14.99 4.63 12.64
N GLN A 172 13.92 4.08 13.21
CA GLN A 172 13.93 3.21 14.40
C GLN A 172 13.53 1.77 14.06
N ASP A 173 12.65 1.58 13.08
CA ASP A 173 12.21 0.26 12.64
C ASP A 173 13.37 -0.59 12.14
N HIS A 174 13.34 -1.87 12.51
CA HIS A 174 14.31 -2.85 12.02
C HIS A 174 14.04 -3.27 10.56
N ILE A 175 12.88 -2.93 9.99
CA ILE A 175 12.52 -3.21 8.59
C ILE A 175 11.93 -1.98 7.89
N LEU A 176 11.92 -2.01 6.56
CA LEU A 176 11.18 -1.01 5.79
C LEU A 176 9.69 -1.36 5.85
N LYS A 177 8.86 -0.35 6.11
CA LYS A 177 7.41 -0.51 6.14
C LYS A 177 6.85 -0.50 4.73
N GLU A 178 6.98 -1.62 4.03
CA GLU A 178 6.49 -1.81 2.65
C GLU A 178 5.19 -2.64 2.56
N ARG A 179 4.80 -3.30 3.65
CA ARG A 179 3.56 -4.10 3.77
C ARG A 179 2.92 -3.88 5.13
N LEU A 180 1.61 -4.07 5.19
CA LEU A 180 0.85 -4.05 6.43
C LEU A 180 1.15 -5.32 7.22
N PHE A 181 1.42 -5.15 8.52
CA PHE A 181 1.64 -6.28 9.42
C PHE A 181 0.33 -6.79 10.00
N GLY A 182 0.24 -8.11 10.17
CA GLY A 182 -0.91 -8.76 10.80
C GLY A 182 -0.51 -10.07 11.43
N VAL A 183 -1.34 -10.54 12.36
CA VAL A 183 -1.23 -11.85 12.98
C VAL A 183 -1.93 -12.88 12.11
N THR A 184 -1.34 -14.06 12.00
CA THR A 184 -1.94 -15.19 11.28
C THR A 184 -3.11 -15.79 12.07
N GLY A 185 -3.95 -16.62 11.41
CA GLY A 185 -5.11 -17.23 12.06
C GLY A 185 -4.83 -18.09 13.30
N HIS A 186 -3.59 -18.58 13.48
CA HIS A 186 -3.18 -19.30 14.68
C HIS A 186 -2.56 -18.38 15.75
N GLN A 187 -2.16 -17.17 15.38
CA GLN A 187 -1.58 -16.16 16.27
C GLN A 187 -2.63 -15.22 16.85
N GLY A 188 -3.70 -14.92 16.11
CA GLY A 188 -4.81 -14.11 16.60
C GLY A 188 -5.85 -14.92 17.36
N ASN A 189 -6.41 -14.33 18.41
CA ASN A 189 -7.48 -14.92 19.21
C ASN A 189 -8.82 -15.01 18.44
N HIS A 190 -9.08 -14.10 17.50
CA HIS A 190 -10.28 -14.11 16.64
C HIS A 190 -10.02 -14.44 15.16
N GLY A 191 -8.78 -14.77 14.79
CA GLY A 191 -8.42 -15.16 13.43
C GLY A 191 -7.24 -14.36 12.89
N GLU A 192 -7.15 -14.27 11.55
CA GLU A 192 -6.21 -13.35 10.91
C GLU A 192 -6.67 -11.93 11.20
N ASP A 193 -5.72 -11.08 11.59
CA ASP A 193 -6.03 -9.70 11.91
C ASP A 193 -4.85 -8.77 11.61
N VAL A 194 -5.14 -7.61 11.03
CA VAL A 194 -4.15 -6.62 10.61
C VAL A 194 -3.93 -5.63 11.75
N LYS A 195 -2.70 -5.57 12.28
CA LYS A 195 -2.36 -4.78 13.46
C LYS A 195 -1.86 -3.38 13.12
N GLU A 196 -2.48 -2.78 12.11
CA GLU A 196 -2.11 -1.49 11.52
C GLU A 196 -3.29 -0.55 11.49
N VAL A 197 -3.03 0.75 11.56
CA VAL A 197 -4.09 1.75 11.47
C VAL A 197 -4.04 2.43 10.10
N TYR A 198 -4.98 2.09 9.23
CA TYR A 198 -5.11 2.67 7.89
C TYR A 198 -6.57 2.83 7.46
N TYR A 199 -6.81 3.71 6.50
CA TYR A 199 -8.16 4.04 6.03
C TYR A 199 -8.18 4.21 4.51
N TYR A 200 -9.14 3.54 3.87
CA TYR A 200 -9.54 3.85 2.50
C TYR A 200 -10.44 5.08 2.51
N LEU A 201 -9.88 6.24 2.18
CA LEU A 201 -10.60 7.50 2.24
C LEU A 201 -11.46 7.73 1.01
N ASP A 202 -10.93 7.39 -0.16
CA ASP A 202 -11.62 7.63 -1.42
C ASP A 202 -11.12 6.72 -2.55
N SER A 203 -11.99 6.41 -3.50
CA SER A 203 -11.63 5.83 -4.79
C SER A 203 -12.81 6.00 -5.74
N THR A 204 -12.60 6.40 -6.99
CA THR A 204 -13.68 6.37 -8.00
C THR A 204 -13.73 4.99 -8.69
N PRO A 205 -14.86 4.57 -9.29
CA PRO A 205 -14.98 3.25 -9.94
C PRO A 205 -14.00 3.03 -11.10
N THR A 206 -13.52 4.10 -11.74
CA THR A 206 -12.52 4.08 -12.81
C THR A 206 -11.08 4.22 -12.29
N HIS A 207 -10.92 4.36 -10.97
CA HIS A 207 -9.66 4.70 -10.31
C HIS A 207 -9.05 6.00 -10.90
N SER A 208 -9.90 6.95 -11.30
CA SER A 208 -9.47 8.29 -11.75
C SER A 208 -8.96 9.15 -10.61
N TYR A 209 -9.47 8.93 -9.40
CA TYR A 209 -8.97 9.50 -8.16
C TYR A 209 -9.02 8.45 -7.06
N MET A 210 -7.98 8.37 -6.23
CA MET A 210 -7.91 7.48 -5.07
C MET A 210 -7.18 8.19 -3.94
N LYS A 211 -7.61 7.95 -2.69
CA LYS A 211 -6.99 8.50 -1.49
C LYS A 211 -6.93 7.47 -0.38
N PHE A 212 -5.75 7.30 0.18
CA PHE A 212 -5.44 6.40 1.28
C PHE A 212 -4.79 7.17 2.43
N LEU A 213 -5.06 6.77 3.67
CA LEU A 213 -4.39 7.27 4.86
C LEU A 213 -3.76 6.11 5.62
N TYR A 214 -2.48 6.23 5.93
CA TYR A 214 -1.77 5.34 6.84
C TYR A 214 -1.28 6.10 8.06
N LYS A 215 -1.52 5.55 9.25
CA LYS A 215 -0.97 6.09 10.50
C LYS A 215 0.25 5.27 10.90
N TYR A 216 1.43 5.86 10.72
CA TYR A 216 2.72 5.18 10.92
C TYR A 216 3.40 5.66 12.22
N PRO A 217 3.72 4.78 13.19
CA PRO A 217 4.35 5.21 14.44
C PRO A 217 5.76 5.78 14.23
N GLN A 218 6.15 6.72 15.10
CA GLN A 218 7.50 7.30 15.12
C GLN A 218 8.51 6.40 15.83
N GLN A 219 8.03 5.59 16.78
CA GLN A 219 8.83 4.57 17.45
C GLN A 219 8.92 3.29 16.62
N ALA A 220 9.85 2.42 16.99
CA ALA A 220 9.93 1.08 16.40
C ALA A 220 8.60 0.34 16.57
N PHE A 221 8.11 -0.23 15.49
CA PHE A 221 6.83 -0.92 15.44
C PHE A 221 6.91 -2.21 16.28
N PRO A 222 5.94 -2.48 17.17
CA PRO A 222 6.03 -3.54 18.19
C PRO A 222 5.61 -4.92 17.65
N TYR A 223 6.33 -5.45 16.65
CA TYR A 223 5.97 -6.70 15.96
C TYR A 223 5.88 -7.90 16.92
N GLU A 224 6.90 -8.10 17.75
CA GLU A 224 7.03 -9.26 18.65
C GLU A 224 6.02 -9.21 19.78
N GLU A 225 5.75 -8.01 20.32
CA GLU A 225 4.76 -7.79 21.36
C GLU A 225 3.35 -8.12 20.87
N LEU A 226 2.98 -7.63 19.68
CA LEU A 226 1.69 -7.89 19.06
C LEU A 226 1.45 -9.39 18.86
N VAL A 227 2.47 -10.14 18.42
CA VAL A 227 2.37 -11.60 18.25
C VAL A 227 2.27 -12.30 19.60
N ARG A 228 3.16 -11.96 20.55
CA ARG A 228 3.25 -12.60 21.87
C ARG A 228 1.95 -12.46 22.65
N GLU A 229 1.39 -11.25 22.73
CA GLU A 229 0.19 -10.99 23.51
C GLU A 229 -1.06 -11.64 22.87
N ASN A 230 -1.19 -11.62 21.54
CA ASN A 230 -2.36 -12.24 20.88
C ASN A 230 -2.36 -13.77 20.99
N ILE A 231 -1.20 -14.44 20.96
CA ILE A 231 -1.10 -15.91 21.14
C ILE A 231 -1.62 -16.35 22.51
N HIS A 232 -1.44 -15.52 23.54
CA HIS A 232 -1.81 -15.86 24.91
C HIS A 232 -3.26 -15.50 25.26
N ARG A 233 -4.00 -14.84 24.36
CA ARG A 233 -5.40 -14.46 24.58
C ARG A 233 -6.36 -15.56 24.15
N ASP A 234 -7.44 -15.69 24.90
CA ASP A 234 -8.55 -16.58 24.55
C ASP A 234 -9.59 -15.84 23.70
N ARG A 235 -10.51 -16.60 23.09
CA ARG A 235 -11.59 -16.10 22.22
C ARG A 235 -12.61 -15.22 22.95
N GLU A 236 -12.68 -15.31 24.27
CA GLU A 236 -13.60 -14.50 25.09
C GLU A 236 -13.04 -13.12 25.43
N VAL A 237 -11.75 -12.86 25.14
CA VAL A 237 -11.08 -11.58 25.37
C VAL A 237 -11.03 -10.79 24.06
N SER A 238 -11.05 -9.46 24.13
CA SER A 238 -10.84 -8.61 22.95
C SER A 238 -9.46 -8.82 22.36
N GLU A 239 -9.33 -8.57 21.06
CA GLU A 239 -8.05 -8.53 20.36
C GLU A 239 -7.09 -7.54 21.02
N PHE A 240 -5.78 -7.83 20.95
CA PHE A 240 -4.74 -6.88 21.37
C PHE A 240 -4.29 -6.09 20.15
N GLU A 241 -4.55 -4.79 20.17
CA GLU A 241 -4.28 -3.90 19.05
C GLU A 241 -3.02 -3.08 19.24
N ILE A 242 -2.49 -2.52 18.15
CA ILE A 242 -1.36 -1.58 18.24
C ILE A 242 -1.68 -0.35 19.10
N LEU A 243 -2.96 0.02 19.21
CA LEU A 243 -3.41 1.11 20.08
C LEU A 243 -3.34 0.77 21.57
N ASP A 244 -3.21 -0.52 21.92
CA ASP A 244 -2.98 -0.96 23.31
C ASP A 244 -1.48 -0.94 23.69
N THR A 245 -0.60 -0.68 22.71
CA THR A 245 0.86 -0.54 22.91
C THR A 245 1.26 0.92 23.08
N GLU A 246 2.50 1.17 23.49
CA GLU A 246 3.05 2.53 23.64
C GLU A 246 3.35 3.22 22.29
N ALA A 247 3.19 2.53 21.16
CA ALA A 247 3.59 3.03 19.84
C ALA A 247 2.86 4.31 19.38
N PHE A 248 1.65 4.56 19.90
CA PHE A 248 0.83 5.73 19.59
C PHE A 248 0.76 6.76 20.73
N ASP A 249 1.48 6.53 21.83
CA ASP A 249 1.48 7.43 22.98
C ASP A 249 1.95 8.84 22.60
N ASP A 250 1.38 9.85 23.28
CA ASP A 250 1.62 11.27 23.02
C ASP A 250 1.36 11.72 21.56
N ASN A 251 0.57 10.96 20.79
CA ASN A 251 0.37 11.16 19.35
C ASN A 251 1.66 11.05 18.53
N ARG A 252 2.63 10.22 18.95
CA ARG A 252 3.91 10.00 18.25
C ARG A 252 3.75 9.13 17.00
N TYR A 253 3.01 9.65 16.02
CA TYR A 253 2.79 9.01 14.74
C TYR A 253 2.80 10.02 13.58
N TRP A 254 2.88 9.48 12.37
CA TRP A 254 2.75 10.19 11.09
C TRP A 254 1.39 9.90 10.48
N ASP A 255 0.65 10.94 10.09
CA ASP A 255 -0.45 10.76 9.12
C ASP A 255 0.14 10.83 7.71
N VAL A 256 0.17 9.70 7.01
CA VAL A 256 0.68 9.59 5.64
C VAL A 256 -0.48 9.41 4.67
N PHE A 257 -0.80 10.48 3.95
CA PHE A 257 -1.78 10.46 2.87
C PHE A 257 -1.11 10.08 1.56
N LEU A 258 -1.75 9.18 0.81
CA LEU A 258 -1.36 8.82 -0.54
C LEU A 258 -2.53 9.07 -1.48
N GLU A 259 -2.31 9.95 -2.45
CA GLU A 259 -3.30 10.34 -3.46
C GLU A 259 -2.82 9.92 -4.84
N TYR A 260 -3.73 9.31 -5.60
CA TYR A 260 -3.55 8.99 -7.01
C TYR A 260 -4.57 9.75 -7.83
N ALA A 261 -4.15 10.39 -8.91
CA ALA A 261 -5.04 11.02 -9.88
C ALA A 261 -4.62 10.63 -11.29
N LYS A 262 -5.58 10.29 -12.16
CA LYS A 262 -5.32 10.07 -13.59
C LYS A 262 -5.53 11.37 -14.36
N ASP A 263 -4.69 11.57 -15.37
CA ASP A 263 -4.88 12.65 -16.32
C ASP A 263 -6.24 12.50 -17.05
N GLU A 264 -6.88 13.62 -17.38
CA GLU A 264 -8.20 13.60 -18.02
C GLU A 264 -8.12 13.02 -19.43
N GLN A 265 -7.06 13.43 -20.15
CA GLN A 265 -6.87 13.12 -21.55
C GLN A 265 -6.06 11.85 -21.74
N ASP A 266 -5.33 11.42 -20.71
CA ASP A 266 -4.45 10.26 -20.76
C ASP A 266 -4.52 9.39 -19.50
N PRO A 267 -5.39 8.37 -19.46
CA PRO A 267 -5.54 7.52 -18.28
C PRO A 267 -4.29 6.69 -17.93
N ASP A 268 -3.31 6.60 -18.83
CA ASP A 268 -2.00 5.96 -18.59
C ASP A 268 -1.01 6.91 -17.90
N SER A 269 -1.37 8.19 -17.75
CA SER A 269 -0.61 9.21 -17.00
C SER A 269 -1.22 9.41 -15.61
N ILE A 270 -0.42 9.17 -14.58
CA ILE A 270 -0.85 9.10 -13.18
C ILE A 270 0.01 10.01 -12.33
N TYR A 271 -0.67 10.89 -11.61
CA TYR A 271 -0.12 11.77 -10.60
C TYR A 271 -0.17 11.07 -9.25
N VAL A 272 0.94 11.10 -8.52
CA VAL A 272 1.06 10.52 -7.18
C VAL A 272 1.51 11.61 -6.22
N ARG A 273 0.70 11.90 -5.21
CA ARG A 273 1.05 12.84 -4.14
C ARG A 273 1.05 12.13 -2.80
N ILE A 274 2.17 12.26 -2.08
CA ILE A 274 2.36 11.68 -0.76
C ILE A 274 2.53 12.82 0.21
N THR A 275 1.62 12.98 1.16
CA THR A 275 1.65 14.07 2.14
C THR A 275 1.73 13.47 3.52
N SER A 276 2.81 13.76 4.24
CA SER A 276 3.08 13.21 5.58
C SER A 276 3.08 14.31 6.63
N TYR A 277 2.27 14.15 7.67
CA TYR A 277 2.19 15.08 8.79
C TYR A 277 2.77 14.46 10.07
N ASN A 278 3.71 15.16 10.70
CA ASN A 278 4.21 14.80 12.03
C ASN A 278 3.18 15.21 13.08
N ARG A 279 2.47 14.27 13.70
CA ARG A 279 1.51 14.56 14.79
C ARG A 279 2.17 14.61 16.17
N GLY A 280 3.39 14.10 16.27
CA GLY A 280 4.14 14.01 17.51
C GLY A 280 4.53 15.37 18.10
N PRO A 281 4.94 15.38 19.38
CA PRO A 281 5.34 16.58 20.09
C PRO A 281 6.74 17.07 19.72
N GLU A 282 7.57 16.22 19.10
CA GLU A 282 8.98 16.47 18.79
C GLU A 282 9.26 16.38 17.28
N PRO A 283 10.29 17.10 16.78
CA PRO A 283 10.77 16.89 15.43
C PRO A 283 11.18 15.43 15.21
N ALA A 284 10.85 14.88 14.04
CA ALA A 284 11.14 13.49 13.71
C ALA A 284 11.62 13.35 12.26
N THR A 285 12.47 12.35 12.01
CA THR A 285 12.96 12.03 10.67
C THR A 285 12.06 10.99 10.01
N LEU A 286 11.72 11.21 8.74
CA LEU A 286 10.93 10.27 7.94
C LEU A 286 11.60 10.01 6.60
N HIS A 287 11.74 8.74 6.25
CA HIS A 287 12.12 8.31 4.91
C HIS A 287 10.85 7.89 4.16
N ILE A 288 10.59 8.55 3.03
CA ILE A 288 9.51 8.18 2.10
C ILE A 288 10.17 7.53 0.89
N ILE A 289 9.84 6.25 0.65
CA ILE A 289 10.55 5.41 -0.32
C ILE A 289 9.52 4.77 -1.26
N PRO A 290 8.95 5.52 -2.23
CA PRO A 290 8.05 4.92 -3.21
C PRO A 290 8.83 3.90 -4.04
N GLN A 291 8.30 2.68 -4.11
CA GLN A 291 8.90 1.56 -4.83
C GLN A 291 8.16 1.30 -6.12
N PHE A 292 8.91 0.91 -7.16
CA PHE A 292 8.40 0.64 -8.49
C PHE A 292 9.09 -0.59 -9.08
N TRP A 293 8.34 -1.62 -9.46
CA TRP A 293 8.93 -2.90 -9.87
C TRP A 293 8.09 -3.70 -10.87
N PHE A 294 8.77 -4.60 -11.57
CA PHE A 294 8.17 -5.65 -12.38
C PHE A 294 8.01 -6.92 -11.54
N PRO A 295 6.83 -7.55 -11.52
CA PRO A 295 6.66 -8.86 -10.91
C PRO A 295 7.53 -9.89 -11.62
N ASN A 296 8.10 -10.81 -10.85
CA ASN A 296 9.16 -11.69 -11.33
C ASN A 296 8.65 -12.81 -12.23
N THR A 297 8.31 -12.50 -13.47
CA THR A 297 7.80 -13.51 -14.42
C THR A 297 8.90 -14.28 -15.15
N TRP A 298 10.17 -13.87 -15.02
CA TRP A 298 11.29 -14.42 -15.80
C TRP A 298 11.94 -15.63 -15.16
N SER A 299 11.86 -15.79 -13.83
CA SER A 299 12.49 -16.89 -13.12
C SER A 299 11.66 -18.19 -13.12
N TRP A 300 10.38 -18.16 -13.52
CA TRP A 300 9.48 -19.32 -13.37
C TRP A 300 9.43 -20.28 -14.57
N PRO A 301 9.39 -19.80 -15.83
CA PRO A 301 9.30 -20.71 -16.98
C PRO A 301 10.64 -21.41 -17.26
N GLU A 302 10.59 -22.63 -17.82
CA GLU A 302 11.80 -23.34 -18.29
C GLU A 302 12.53 -22.55 -19.39
N GLU A 303 11.77 -21.92 -20.30
CA GLU A 303 12.28 -20.97 -21.29
C GLU A 303 11.99 -19.54 -20.82
N PRO A 304 12.98 -18.82 -20.28
CA PRO A 304 12.73 -17.53 -19.66
C PRO A 304 12.28 -16.50 -20.70
N PRO A 305 11.18 -15.77 -20.47
CA PRO A 305 10.75 -14.68 -21.33
C PRO A 305 11.78 -13.54 -21.32
N ARG A 306 11.65 -12.61 -22.28
CA ARG A 306 12.48 -11.42 -22.31
C ARG A 306 12.30 -10.62 -21.02
N LYS A 307 13.35 -10.53 -20.21
CA LYS A 307 13.35 -9.81 -18.94
C LYS A 307 13.08 -8.30 -19.16
N PRO A 308 12.11 -7.71 -18.43
CA PRO A 308 11.90 -6.27 -18.47
C PRO A 308 13.05 -5.53 -17.76
N VAL A 309 13.16 -4.21 -17.96
CA VAL A 309 14.28 -3.45 -17.40
C VAL A 309 13.85 -2.05 -16.99
N MET A 310 14.35 -1.61 -15.85
CA MET A 310 14.31 -0.24 -15.35
C MET A 310 15.73 0.35 -15.39
N ILE A 311 15.84 1.59 -15.84
CA ILE A 311 17.11 2.31 -15.96
C ILE A 311 16.90 3.75 -15.49
N ALA A 312 17.84 4.30 -14.72
CA ALA A 312 17.83 5.72 -14.40
C ALA A 312 17.98 6.58 -15.67
N ALA A 313 17.12 7.58 -15.79
CA ALA A 313 17.22 8.66 -16.76
C ALA A 313 17.52 9.96 -15.99
N GLY A 314 18.81 10.30 -15.84
CA GLY A 314 19.24 11.40 -14.99
C GLY A 314 19.16 11.07 -13.49
N ASN A 315 18.89 12.09 -12.67
CA ASN A 315 18.89 11.97 -11.21
C ASN A 315 17.49 11.77 -10.61
N SER A 316 16.43 12.06 -11.36
CA SER A 316 15.06 12.14 -10.86
C SER A 316 14.04 11.38 -11.72
N ALA A 317 14.46 10.63 -12.74
CA ALA A 317 13.55 9.84 -13.55
C ALA A 317 14.00 8.39 -13.71
N ILE A 318 13.02 7.48 -13.74
CA ILE A 318 13.19 6.05 -13.97
C ILE A 318 12.46 5.68 -15.25
N THR A 319 13.17 5.04 -16.19
CA THR A 319 12.58 4.51 -17.42
C THR A 319 12.36 3.02 -17.29
N ALA A 320 11.11 2.59 -17.31
CA ALA A 320 10.67 1.20 -17.30
C ALA A 320 10.34 0.74 -18.72
N VAL A 321 10.97 -0.35 -19.18
CA VAL A 321 10.74 -0.96 -20.49
C VAL A 321 10.29 -2.40 -20.29
N HIS A 322 9.06 -2.68 -20.69
CA HIS A 322 8.46 -4.00 -20.64
C HIS A 322 8.16 -4.50 -22.06
N PRO A 323 8.43 -5.78 -22.40
CA PRO A 323 8.26 -6.30 -23.76
C PRO A 323 6.87 -6.09 -24.37
N THR A 324 5.81 -6.21 -23.56
CA THR A 324 4.41 -6.11 -24.03
C THR A 324 3.68 -4.84 -23.58
N LEU A 325 4.12 -4.21 -22.49
CA LEU A 325 3.47 -3.02 -21.93
C LEU A 325 4.08 -1.74 -22.53
N GLY A 326 5.27 -1.84 -23.13
CA GLY A 326 5.95 -0.71 -23.75
C GLY A 326 6.83 0.03 -22.76
N LYS A 327 6.91 1.35 -22.92
CA LYS A 327 7.83 2.21 -22.19
C LYS A 327 7.04 3.16 -21.30
N TYR A 328 7.41 3.20 -20.02
CA TYR A 328 6.87 4.12 -19.02
C TYR A 328 8.00 4.86 -18.32
N HIS A 329 7.70 6.06 -17.86
CA HIS A 329 8.60 6.93 -17.13
C HIS A 329 7.98 7.26 -15.78
N LEU A 330 8.73 7.03 -14.71
CA LEU A 330 8.41 7.53 -13.37
C LEU A 330 9.31 8.72 -13.07
N TYR A 331 8.73 9.91 -13.09
CA TYR A 331 9.37 11.16 -12.67
C TYR A 331 9.19 11.32 -11.18
N CYS A 332 10.30 11.40 -10.45
CA CYS A 332 10.39 11.61 -9.01
C CYS A 332 10.80 13.07 -8.80
N LEU A 333 9.83 13.95 -8.57
CA LEU A 333 10.09 15.39 -8.54
C LEU A 333 10.85 15.75 -7.25
N PRO A 334 11.73 16.77 -7.25
CA PRO A 334 12.29 17.33 -6.03
C PRO A 334 11.17 17.79 -5.11
N SER A 335 11.31 17.54 -3.81
CA SER A 335 10.34 17.98 -2.81
C SER A 335 10.76 19.33 -2.22
N PRO A 336 9.83 20.23 -1.90
CA PRO A 336 10.14 21.36 -1.03
C PRO A 336 10.59 20.85 0.36
N PRO A 337 11.34 21.65 1.14
CA PRO A 337 11.68 21.26 2.50
C PRO A 337 10.42 21.22 3.38
N PRO A 338 10.47 20.50 4.51
CA PRO A 338 9.34 20.42 5.43
C PRO A 338 8.87 21.81 5.87
N VAL A 339 7.56 21.95 6.08
CA VAL A 339 6.97 23.15 6.67
C VAL A 339 6.51 22.89 8.09
N ASN A 340 6.48 23.92 8.92
CA ASN A 340 5.85 23.85 10.24
C ASN A 340 4.31 23.92 10.12
N SER A 341 3.61 23.80 11.25
CA SER A 341 2.15 23.90 11.35
C SER A 341 1.56 25.23 10.87
N GLU A 342 2.40 26.28 10.77
CA GLU A 342 2.01 27.62 10.32
C GLU A 342 2.31 27.84 8.83
N GLY A 343 2.91 26.85 8.16
CA GLY A 343 3.28 26.89 6.74
C GLY A 343 4.62 27.56 6.46
N GLU A 344 5.44 27.81 7.48
CA GLU A 344 6.78 28.36 7.32
C GLU A 344 7.78 27.24 7.02
N LEU A 345 8.67 27.47 6.05
CA LEU A 345 9.67 26.50 5.63
C LEU A 345 10.74 26.32 6.71
N VAL A 346 11.12 25.08 6.97
CA VAL A 346 12.30 24.78 7.78
C VAL A 346 13.54 25.12 6.96
N THR A 347 14.38 26.00 7.51
CA THR A 347 15.71 26.27 6.96
C THR A 347 16.71 25.26 7.52
N ASN A 348 17.62 24.78 6.68
CA ASN A 348 18.72 23.93 7.10
C ASN A 348 19.64 24.67 8.10
N GLU A 349 20.58 23.96 8.73
CA GLU A 349 21.55 24.53 9.70
C GLU A 349 22.33 25.75 9.16
N ASN A 350 22.47 25.86 7.84
CA ASN A 350 23.12 26.97 7.14
C ASN A 350 22.18 28.15 6.81
N GLY A 351 20.90 28.08 7.16
CA GLY A 351 19.88 29.07 6.80
C GLY A 351 19.36 28.97 5.36
N GLU A 352 19.73 27.92 4.62
CA GLU A 352 19.33 27.68 3.23
C GLU A 352 18.07 26.81 3.15
N ILE A 353 17.24 27.07 2.13
CA ILE A 353 16.00 26.34 1.82
C ILE A 353 16.35 25.42 0.65
N ASP A 354 16.92 24.25 0.95
CA ASP A 354 17.24 23.28 -0.09
C ASP A 354 16.06 22.36 -0.36
N ALA A 355 15.80 22.10 -1.64
CA ALA A 355 14.86 21.06 -2.04
C ALA A 355 15.41 19.68 -1.61
N VAL A 356 14.50 18.80 -1.19
CA VAL A 356 14.83 17.41 -0.89
C VAL A 356 14.82 16.63 -2.21
N GLU A 357 16.02 16.33 -2.70
CA GLU A 357 16.24 15.55 -3.92
C GLU A 357 16.12 14.04 -3.65
N PRO A 358 15.53 13.26 -4.57
CA PRO A 358 15.44 11.81 -4.43
C PRO A 358 16.78 11.10 -4.70
N GLU A 359 17.10 10.10 -3.89
CA GLU A 359 18.12 9.11 -4.23
C GLU A 359 17.47 7.92 -4.97
N LEU A 360 17.81 7.72 -6.24
CA LEU A 360 17.30 6.60 -7.04
C LEU A 360 18.07 5.31 -6.76
N LEU A 361 17.36 4.30 -6.27
CA LEU A 361 17.88 2.97 -5.92
C LEU A 361 17.39 1.93 -6.93
N PHE A 362 18.23 0.92 -7.24
CA PHE A 362 17.91 -0.14 -8.20
C PHE A 362 18.35 -1.52 -7.69
N THR A 363 17.54 -2.54 -7.96
CA THR A 363 17.84 -3.94 -7.68
C THR A 363 17.04 -4.86 -8.62
N GLU A 364 17.20 -6.17 -8.48
CA GLU A 364 16.34 -7.15 -9.13
C GLU A 364 15.20 -7.57 -8.19
N ASN A 365 13.97 -7.75 -8.70
CA ASN A 365 12.88 -8.37 -7.95
C ASN A 365 13.04 -9.90 -7.86
N ASN A 366 14.26 -10.37 -7.59
CA ASN A 366 14.57 -11.79 -7.46
C ASN A 366 14.50 -12.21 -5.99
N THR A 367 14.03 -13.45 -5.76
CA THR A 367 14.08 -14.09 -4.44
C THR A 367 15.53 -14.19 -3.97
N ASN A 368 15.76 -13.83 -2.70
CA ASN A 368 17.06 -14.01 -2.04
C ASN A 368 17.19 -15.46 -1.56
N PHE A 369 17.64 -16.34 -2.45
CA PHE A 369 17.86 -17.76 -2.16
C PHE A 369 18.90 -17.99 -1.07
N HIS A 370 19.92 -17.14 -0.98
CA HIS A 370 20.91 -17.26 0.08
C HIS A 370 20.30 -17.05 1.45
N ARG A 371 19.54 -15.95 1.65
CA ARG A 371 18.94 -15.61 2.95
C ARG A 371 17.85 -16.62 3.37
N LEU A 372 17.05 -17.11 2.41
CA LEU A 372 15.90 -17.96 2.70
C LEU A 372 16.22 -19.46 2.74
N TYR A 373 17.13 -19.92 1.88
CA TYR A 373 17.35 -21.35 1.64
C TYR A 373 18.82 -21.78 1.65
N GLY A 374 19.76 -20.86 1.96
CA GLY A 374 21.21 -21.13 1.88
C GLY A 374 21.72 -21.39 0.47
N GLY A 375 20.93 -21.00 -0.56
CA GLY A 375 21.29 -21.17 -1.97
C GLY A 375 22.20 -20.06 -2.50
N GLN A 376 22.49 -20.11 -3.80
CA GLN A 376 23.25 -19.05 -4.48
C GLN A 376 22.30 -18.16 -5.29
N ASN A 377 22.44 -16.84 -5.13
CA ASN A 377 21.69 -15.87 -5.92
C ASN A 377 22.33 -15.70 -7.31
N GLU A 378 21.52 -15.52 -8.35
CA GLU A 378 22.00 -15.20 -9.71
C GLU A 378 22.70 -13.83 -9.78
N THR A 379 22.22 -12.89 -8.97
CA THR A 379 22.74 -11.53 -8.85
C THR A 379 22.96 -11.20 -7.38
N PRO A 380 23.94 -10.34 -7.04
CA PRO A 380 24.12 -9.89 -5.66
C PRO A 380 23.00 -8.92 -5.23
N TYR A 381 22.42 -8.17 -6.17
CA TYR A 381 21.34 -7.22 -5.92
C TYR A 381 19.99 -7.91 -6.11
N VAL A 382 19.36 -8.31 -5.01
CA VAL A 382 18.07 -9.01 -4.95
C VAL A 382 17.01 -8.19 -4.21
N LYS A 383 15.79 -8.71 -4.07
CA LYS A 383 14.59 -7.94 -3.67
C LYS A 383 14.77 -7.11 -2.39
N ASP A 384 15.47 -7.64 -1.40
CA ASP A 384 15.69 -7.04 -0.08
C ASP A 384 16.90 -6.09 0.00
N ALA A 385 17.58 -5.83 -1.12
CA ALA A 385 18.69 -4.89 -1.22
C ALA A 385 18.38 -3.50 -0.65
N PHE A 386 17.14 -3.02 -0.78
CA PHE A 386 16.74 -1.72 -0.23
C PHE A 386 16.74 -1.70 1.30
N HIS A 387 16.39 -2.82 1.95
CA HIS A 387 16.45 -2.91 3.41
C HIS A 387 17.90 -2.80 3.87
N ASP A 388 18.79 -3.58 3.24
CA ASP A 388 20.20 -3.61 3.59
C ASP A 388 20.91 -2.27 3.26
N HIS A 389 20.46 -1.57 2.21
CA HIS A 389 20.97 -0.23 1.85
C HIS A 389 20.48 0.86 2.78
N ILE A 390 19.20 0.88 3.16
CA ILE A 390 18.62 2.01 3.90
C ILE A 390 18.89 1.86 5.40
N ILE A 391 18.69 0.66 5.96
CA ILE A 391 18.74 0.42 7.41
C ILE A 391 20.18 0.15 7.85
N PRO A 392 20.81 1.01 8.67
CA PRO A 392 22.22 0.84 9.02
C PRO A 392 22.53 -0.44 9.78
N SER A 393 21.62 -0.94 10.62
CA SER A 393 21.81 -2.17 11.42
C SER A 393 21.96 -3.44 10.58
N HIS A 394 21.49 -3.41 9.33
CA HIS A 394 21.66 -4.52 8.38
C HIS A 394 23.08 -4.59 7.80
N ARG A 395 23.86 -3.50 7.91
CA ARG A 395 25.20 -3.39 7.34
C ARG A 395 26.24 -3.97 8.31
N PRO A 396 27.39 -4.46 7.81
CA PRO A 396 28.47 -4.87 8.69
C PRO A 396 29.08 -3.63 9.37
N PRO A 397 29.56 -3.73 10.62
CA PRO A 397 30.23 -2.62 11.27
C PRO A 397 31.47 -2.22 10.45
N PRO A 398 31.71 -0.91 10.25
CA PRO A 398 32.89 -0.44 9.53
C PRO A 398 34.15 -0.89 10.29
N THR A 399 34.97 -1.76 9.69
CA THR A 399 36.27 -2.15 10.25
C THR A 399 37.27 -1.01 10.11
N ASP A 400 37.95 -0.66 11.20
CA ASP A 400 38.83 0.52 11.37
C ASP A 400 40.08 0.60 10.47
N LYS A 401 40.29 -0.28 9.48
CA LYS A 401 41.36 -0.16 8.49
C LYS A 401 40.88 -0.61 7.12
N GLY A 402 41.08 0.24 6.12
CA GLY A 402 40.63 0.04 4.73
C GLY A 402 41.16 -1.23 4.07
N HIS A 403 40.45 -2.33 4.29
CA HIS A 403 40.15 -3.43 3.36
C HIS A 403 39.09 -4.33 4.01
N PRO A 404 38.18 -4.93 3.23
CA PRO A 404 36.91 -5.44 3.73
C PRO A 404 37.10 -6.73 4.54
N GLY A 405 36.72 -6.69 5.81
CA GLY A 405 36.51 -7.90 6.60
C GLY A 405 35.27 -8.64 6.10
N PHE A 406 35.42 -9.46 5.05
CA PHE A 406 34.38 -10.38 4.58
C PHE A 406 34.19 -11.53 5.58
N PHE A 407 32.96 -11.64 6.09
CA PHE A 407 32.32 -12.75 6.83
C PHE A 407 33.00 -13.34 8.08
N SER A 408 32.26 -13.29 9.19
CA SER A 408 32.15 -14.45 10.08
C SER A 408 30.83 -15.17 9.75
N THR A 409 30.91 -16.29 9.05
CA THR A 409 29.81 -17.25 8.89
C THR A 409 29.49 -17.90 10.24
N LYS A 410 28.49 -17.36 10.96
CA LYS A 410 27.72 -18.16 11.92
C LYS A 410 26.31 -18.34 11.36
N ILE A 411 26.15 -19.42 10.60
CA ILE A 411 24.85 -19.95 10.19
C ILE A 411 24.19 -20.50 11.47
N HIS A 412 23.20 -19.81 12.02
CA HIS A 412 22.28 -20.41 12.98
C HIS A 412 21.04 -20.85 12.19
N CYS A 413 21.01 -22.13 11.84
CA CYS A 413 19.82 -22.79 11.33
C CYS A 413 19.12 -23.42 12.55
N GLY A 414 18.03 -22.82 12.99
CA GLY A 414 17.27 -23.24 14.17
C GLY A 414 15.94 -23.92 13.84
N THR A 415 15.84 -24.72 12.77
CA THR A 415 14.69 -25.62 12.58
C THR A 415 14.93 -26.94 13.33
N VAL A 416 14.73 -26.94 14.65
CA VAL A 416 14.47 -28.17 15.43
C VAL A 416 13.39 -27.89 16.48
N PRO A 417 12.32 -28.70 16.57
CA PRO A 417 11.33 -28.58 17.62
C PRO A 417 11.95 -28.94 18.98
N ARG A 418 11.79 -28.09 20.00
CA ARG A 418 12.15 -28.46 21.38
C ARG A 418 11.18 -29.52 21.88
N HIS A 419 11.65 -30.76 21.96
CA HIS A 419 11.08 -31.74 22.86
C HIS A 419 11.23 -31.26 24.31
N SER A 420 10.15 -31.39 25.08
CA SER A 420 10.06 -31.15 26.51
C SER A 420 10.94 -32.11 27.32
N GLU A 421 11.69 -31.59 28.29
CA GLU A 421 12.01 -32.21 29.60
C GLU A 421 12.78 -31.16 30.44
N ILE A 422 12.17 -30.59 31.49
CA ILE A 422 12.40 -30.92 32.91
C ILE A 422 13.89 -30.82 33.33
N ASP A 423 14.32 -29.63 33.76
CA ASP A 423 14.93 -29.38 35.08
C ASP A 423 15.44 -27.93 35.18
N GLY A 424 15.20 -27.29 36.33
CA GLY A 424 15.37 -25.85 36.57
C GLY A 424 16.80 -25.33 36.44
N ILE A 425 17.13 -24.77 35.27
CA ILE A 425 18.32 -23.96 35.04
C ILE A 425 17.85 -22.61 34.47
N GLU A 426 18.27 -21.52 35.12
CA GLU A 426 17.96 -20.14 34.76
C GLU A 426 18.33 -19.83 33.30
N THR A 427 17.37 -19.32 32.53
CA THR A 427 17.55 -18.86 31.14
C THR A 427 18.35 -17.55 31.13
N PRO A 428 19.46 -17.44 30.38
CA PRO A 428 20.15 -16.16 30.17
C PRO A 428 19.26 -15.18 29.39
N PRO A 429 19.51 -13.85 29.47
CA PRO A 429 18.71 -12.85 28.77
C PRO A 429 18.76 -13.09 27.26
N SER A 430 17.60 -12.94 26.62
CA SER A 430 17.36 -13.09 25.19
C SER A 430 18.42 -12.39 24.35
N GLU A 431 19.33 -13.15 23.75
CA GLU A 431 20.13 -12.67 22.63
C GLU A 431 19.15 -12.36 21.47
N GLU A 432 19.13 -11.10 21.01
CA GLU A 432 18.39 -10.69 19.82
C GLU A 432 18.75 -11.62 18.66
N GLU A 433 17.76 -12.37 18.17
CA GLU A 433 17.91 -13.32 17.08
C GLU A 433 18.04 -12.53 15.76
N GLN A 434 19.26 -12.09 15.48
CA GLN A 434 19.60 -11.46 14.21
C GLN A 434 19.57 -12.52 13.12
N GLY A 435 18.49 -12.55 12.34
CA GLY A 435 18.30 -13.49 11.24
C GLY A 435 19.47 -13.51 10.25
N PRO A 436 19.56 -14.57 9.41
CA PRO A 436 20.68 -14.76 8.48
C PRO A 436 20.86 -13.54 7.57
N ARG A 437 22.01 -12.86 7.69
CA ARG A 437 22.34 -11.70 6.87
C ARG A 437 22.68 -12.16 5.44
N THR A 438 22.18 -11.45 4.41
CA THR A 438 22.56 -11.67 3.01
C THR A 438 24.09 -11.66 2.90
N PRO A 439 24.70 -12.41 1.98
CA PRO A 439 26.11 -12.26 1.73
C PRO A 439 26.37 -10.82 1.29
N PHE A 440 27.18 -10.11 2.06
CA PHE A 440 27.58 -8.76 1.73
C PHE A 440 28.19 -8.73 0.33
N PRO A 441 27.73 -7.81 -0.55
CA PRO A 441 28.34 -7.68 -1.86
C PRO A 441 29.82 -7.35 -1.72
N GLU A 442 30.63 -7.79 -2.68
CA GLU A 442 32.06 -7.42 -2.74
C GLU A 442 32.25 -5.89 -2.85
N THR A 443 31.21 -5.20 -3.30
CA THR A 443 31.14 -3.75 -3.48
C THR A 443 30.56 -3.04 -2.24
N PRO A 444 30.92 -1.76 -2.01
CA PRO A 444 30.41 -0.98 -0.88
C PRO A 444 28.92 -0.60 -1.00
N SER A 445 28.25 -0.96 -2.11
CA SER A 445 26.86 -0.60 -2.38
C SER A 445 25.97 -1.84 -2.36
N PHE A 446 24.91 -1.79 -1.55
CA PHE A 446 23.91 -2.85 -1.42
C PHE A 446 22.91 -2.86 -2.58
N VAL A 447 22.83 -1.75 -3.33
CA VAL A 447 22.00 -1.57 -4.53
C VAL A 447 22.86 -1.61 -5.78
N ASN A 448 22.23 -1.81 -6.94
CA ASN A 448 22.96 -1.89 -8.20
C ASN A 448 23.57 -0.53 -8.59
N PRO A 449 24.91 -0.36 -8.57
CA PRO A 449 25.56 0.92 -8.87
C PRO A 449 25.40 1.32 -10.35
N ALA A 450 25.06 0.37 -11.23
CA ALA A 450 24.77 0.66 -12.64
C ALA A 450 23.41 1.35 -12.84
N LYS A 451 22.65 1.61 -11.77
CA LYS A 451 21.32 2.23 -11.78
C LYS A 451 20.36 1.57 -12.78
N ARG A 452 20.36 0.23 -12.75
CA ARG A 452 19.59 -0.65 -13.65
C ARG A 452 19.07 -1.85 -12.87
N GLY A 453 17.87 -2.32 -13.18
CA GLY A 453 17.32 -3.53 -12.55
C GLY A 453 15.90 -3.83 -13.01
N THR A 454 15.17 -4.64 -12.25
CA THR A 454 13.72 -4.88 -12.43
C THR A 454 12.88 -4.29 -11.31
N LYS A 455 13.53 -3.79 -10.25
CA LYS A 455 12.93 -3.09 -9.12
C LYS A 455 13.73 -1.82 -8.85
N SER A 456 13.02 -0.74 -8.57
CA SER A 456 13.58 0.57 -8.29
C SER A 456 12.85 1.25 -7.13
N ALA A 457 13.48 2.24 -6.52
CA ALA A 457 12.86 3.10 -5.52
C ALA A 457 13.44 4.51 -5.59
N ALA A 458 12.67 5.49 -5.13
CA ALA A 458 13.14 6.85 -4.92
C ALA A 458 13.13 7.16 -3.42
N GLN A 459 14.30 7.31 -2.80
CA GLN A 459 14.40 7.60 -1.37
C GLN A 459 14.42 9.12 -1.15
N TYR A 460 13.39 9.63 -0.47
CA TYR A 460 13.34 10.99 0.06
C TYR A 460 13.59 10.94 1.57
N VAL A 461 14.52 11.77 2.05
CA VAL A 461 14.87 11.83 3.48
C VAL A 461 14.50 13.19 4.03
N PHE A 462 13.46 13.22 4.86
CA PHE A 462 13.00 14.42 5.55
C PHE A 462 13.52 14.40 6.98
N ARG A 463 14.60 15.14 7.24
CA ARG A 463 15.17 15.28 8.57
C ARG A 463 14.39 16.32 9.37
N ASP A 464 14.22 16.05 10.67
CA ASP A 464 13.70 17.00 11.64
C ASP A 464 12.40 17.71 11.22
N VAL A 465 11.44 16.94 10.68
CA VAL A 465 10.13 17.49 10.29
C VAL A 465 9.48 18.09 11.54
N PRO A 466 9.04 19.36 11.52
CA PRO A 466 8.55 20.05 12.70
C PRO A 466 7.40 19.31 13.41
N PRO A 467 7.31 19.41 14.73
CA PRO A 467 6.25 18.76 15.49
C PRO A 467 4.88 19.39 15.24
N ARG A 468 3.84 18.76 15.78
CA ARG A 468 2.47 19.31 15.89
C ARG A 468 1.86 19.75 14.55
N GLY A 469 2.07 18.96 13.51
CA GLY A 469 1.50 19.15 12.18
C GLY A 469 2.48 19.64 11.13
N GLY A 470 3.80 19.55 11.38
CA GLY A 470 4.78 19.78 10.31
C GLY A 470 4.57 18.80 9.15
N CYS A 471 4.80 19.26 7.93
CA CYS A 471 4.36 18.59 6.71
C CYS A 471 5.53 18.36 5.73
N ALA A 472 5.59 17.16 5.15
CA ALA A 472 6.48 16.79 4.06
C ALA A 472 5.65 16.29 2.86
N VAL A 473 6.04 16.65 1.63
CA VAL A 473 5.26 16.36 0.42
C VAL A 473 6.14 15.78 -0.68
N VAL A 474 5.87 14.55 -1.10
CA VAL A 474 6.52 13.94 -2.27
C VAL A 474 5.55 13.94 -3.45
N ARG A 475 6.04 14.34 -4.62
CA ARG A 475 5.28 14.29 -5.89
C ARG A 475 5.98 13.37 -6.87
N LEU A 476 5.22 12.46 -7.46
CA LEU A 476 5.70 11.60 -8.55
C LEU A 476 4.70 11.62 -9.70
N LYS A 477 5.20 11.44 -10.92
CA LYS A 477 4.37 11.28 -12.11
C LYS A 477 4.80 10.05 -12.90
N LEU A 478 3.87 9.11 -13.07
CA LEU A 478 4.03 7.94 -13.92
C LEU A 478 3.36 8.21 -15.27
N THR A 479 4.09 8.17 -16.39
CA THR A 479 3.52 8.45 -17.71
C THR A 479 4.32 7.77 -18.83
N PRO A 480 3.70 7.39 -19.96
CA PRO A 480 4.45 7.00 -21.16
C PRO A 480 5.11 8.19 -21.89
N ARG A 481 4.74 9.43 -21.55
CA ARG A 481 5.17 10.66 -22.25
C ARG A 481 6.54 11.16 -21.78
N ALA A 482 7.19 11.93 -22.65
CA ALA A 482 8.40 12.68 -22.32
C ALA A 482 8.05 14.08 -21.75
N PRO A 483 8.97 14.77 -21.05
CA PRO A 483 8.70 16.08 -20.46
C PRO A 483 8.29 17.14 -21.48
N THR A 484 8.80 17.04 -22.71
CA THR A 484 8.43 17.94 -23.81
C THR A 484 6.98 17.80 -24.28
N GLN A 485 6.33 16.69 -23.95
CA GLN A 485 4.94 16.40 -24.32
C GLN A 485 3.96 16.66 -23.16
N ASP A 486 4.48 16.89 -21.96
CA ASP A 486 3.71 16.92 -20.74
C ASP A 486 4.30 17.94 -19.74
N PRO A 487 3.80 19.19 -19.76
CA PRO A 487 4.37 20.28 -18.98
C PRO A 487 4.18 20.12 -17.47
N SER A 488 3.25 19.28 -17.01
CA SER A 488 2.99 19.11 -15.58
C SER A 488 4.11 18.33 -14.86
N ILE A 489 5.08 17.79 -15.60
CA ILE A 489 6.26 17.15 -15.03
C ILE A 489 7.19 18.20 -14.41
N GLU A 490 7.20 19.41 -14.96
CA GLU A 490 8.06 20.53 -14.52
C GLU A 490 7.27 21.64 -13.81
N ASP A 491 5.96 21.73 -14.04
CA ASP A 491 5.07 22.71 -13.42
C ASP A 491 4.31 22.10 -12.22
N GLU A 492 4.78 22.39 -11.01
CA GLU A 492 4.15 21.98 -9.75
C GLU A 492 2.73 22.51 -9.57
N GLY A 493 2.44 23.71 -10.09
CA GLY A 493 1.11 24.31 -9.99
C GLY A 493 0.09 23.54 -10.81
N LEU A 494 0.45 23.18 -12.04
CA LEU A 494 -0.38 22.34 -12.90
C LEU A 494 -0.57 20.92 -12.34
N PHE A 495 0.48 20.37 -11.72
CA PHE A 495 0.42 19.08 -11.03
C PHE A 495 -0.64 19.09 -9.92
N ASP A 496 -0.56 20.08 -9.02
CA ASP A 496 -1.50 20.17 -7.89
C ASP A 496 -2.91 20.51 -8.38
N ASP A 497 -3.07 21.44 -9.33
CA ASP A 497 -4.38 21.79 -9.90
C ASP A 497 -5.07 20.54 -10.51
N THR A 498 -4.33 19.63 -11.18
CA THR A 498 -4.89 18.39 -11.76
C THR A 498 -5.38 17.41 -10.69
N ILE A 499 -4.65 17.25 -9.58
CA ILE A 499 -5.08 16.38 -8.47
C ILE A 499 -6.34 16.95 -7.82
N GLU A 500 -6.40 18.26 -7.61
CA GLU A 500 -7.55 18.92 -7.00
C GLU A 500 -8.79 18.83 -7.91
N GLU A 501 -8.64 19.01 -9.22
CA GLU A 501 -9.72 18.82 -10.20
C GLU A 501 -10.28 17.39 -10.15
N ARG A 502 -9.41 16.37 -10.15
CA ARG A 502 -9.85 14.97 -10.02
C ARG A 502 -10.54 14.68 -8.69
N ARG A 503 -10.14 15.35 -7.62
CA ARG A 503 -10.82 15.26 -6.31
C ARG A 503 -12.20 15.91 -6.36
N GLU A 504 -12.35 17.05 -7.03
CA GLU A 504 -13.64 17.73 -7.22
C GLU A 504 -14.60 16.86 -8.05
N GLU A 505 -14.14 16.26 -9.13
CA GLU A 505 -14.94 15.31 -9.91
C GLU A 505 -15.37 14.09 -9.07
N ALA A 506 -14.50 13.56 -8.22
CA ALA A 506 -14.86 12.50 -7.29
C ALA A 506 -15.94 12.97 -6.30
N ASN A 507 -15.85 14.22 -5.80
CA ASN A 507 -16.88 14.81 -4.96
C ASN A 507 -18.22 14.89 -5.70
N GLU A 508 -18.24 15.38 -6.94
CA GLU A 508 -19.44 15.47 -7.76
C GLU A 508 -20.07 14.09 -8.00
N PHE A 509 -19.24 13.09 -8.34
CA PHE A 509 -19.68 11.71 -8.53
C PHE A 509 -20.38 11.16 -7.28
N TYR A 510 -19.75 11.27 -6.11
CA TYR A 510 -20.31 10.77 -4.86
C TYR A 510 -21.55 11.54 -4.41
N ASN A 511 -21.59 12.86 -4.63
CA ASN A 511 -22.76 13.68 -4.34
C ASN A 511 -23.95 13.28 -5.23
N ALA A 512 -23.72 12.89 -6.48
CA ALA A 512 -24.78 12.42 -7.37
C ALA A 512 -25.39 11.06 -6.97
N LEU A 513 -24.70 10.26 -6.17
CA LEU A 513 -25.22 8.97 -5.66
C LEU A 513 -26.17 9.13 -4.47
N VAL A 514 -26.11 10.26 -3.77
CA VAL A 514 -26.94 10.52 -2.58
C VAL A 514 -28.40 10.70 -2.99
N MET A 515 -29.26 9.78 -2.55
CA MET A 515 -30.72 9.87 -2.75
C MET A 515 -31.39 10.40 -1.48
N GLY A 516 -31.87 11.64 -1.52
CA GLY A 516 -32.59 12.27 -0.42
C GLY A 516 -31.69 12.96 0.62
N PRO A 517 -32.26 13.46 1.73
CA PRO A 517 -31.49 14.15 2.76
C PRO A 517 -30.68 13.13 3.57
N ILE A 518 -29.35 13.19 3.44
CA ILE A 518 -28.38 12.45 4.26
C ILE A 518 -27.50 13.45 5.01
N THR A 519 -27.13 13.14 6.25
CA THR A 519 -26.14 13.94 6.99
C THR A 519 -24.76 13.82 6.34
N ASP A 520 -23.90 14.81 6.55
CA ASP A 520 -22.55 14.80 5.98
C ASP A 520 -21.72 13.62 6.52
N ASP A 521 -21.88 13.27 7.80
CA ASP A 521 -21.23 12.09 8.40
C ASP A 521 -21.59 10.78 7.69
N LEU A 522 -22.88 10.57 7.43
CA LEU A 522 -23.35 9.37 6.71
C LEU A 522 -22.92 9.38 5.25
N ARG A 523 -22.79 10.56 4.62
CA ARG A 523 -22.23 10.70 3.27
C ARG A 523 -20.75 10.28 3.25
N GLN A 524 -19.98 10.68 4.26
CA GLN A 524 -18.58 10.31 4.40
C GLN A 524 -18.41 8.81 4.64
N ILE A 525 -19.23 8.22 5.54
CA ILE A 525 -19.23 6.76 5.78
C ILE A 525 -19.56 6.01 4.49
N MET A 526 -20.58 6.44 3.74
CA MET A 526 -20.94 5.84 2.46
C MET A 526 -19.77 5.90 1.47
N ARG A 527 -19.12 7.06 1.36
CA ARG A 527 -17.97 7.25 0.47
C ARG A 527 -16.79 6.35 0.85
N GLN A 528 -16.45 6.28 2.13
CA GLN A 528 -15.37 5.40 2.62
C GLN A 528 -15.69 3.92 2.40
N ALA A 529 -16.93 3.50 2.63
CA ALA A 529 -17.35 2.12 2.38
C ALA A 529 -17.26 1.75 0.88
N LEU A 530 -17.73 2.64 0.00
CA LEU A 530 -17.59 2.47 -1.46
C LEU A 530 -16.11 2.49 -1.87
N GLY A 531 -15.32 3.41 -1.32
CA GLY A 531 -13.88 3.53 -1.52
C GLY A 531 -13.15 2.24 -1.14
N GLY A 532 -13.43 1.67 0.03
CA GLY A 532 -12.85 0.41 0.50
C GLY A 532 -13.12 -0.75 -0.46
N MET A 533 -14.36 -0.90 -0.94
CA MET A 533 -14.68 -1.93 -1.95
C MET A 533 -13.92 -1.74 -3.28
N LEU A 534 -13.61 -0.50 -3.64
CA LEU A 534 -12.89 -0.18 -4.87
C LEU A 534 -11.38 -0.39 -4.69
N TRP A 535 -10.81 -0.01 -3.54
CA TRP A 535 -9.43 -0.33 -3.16
C TRP A 535 -9.16 -1.84 -3.02
N THR A 536 -10.21 -2.65 -2.94
CA THR A 536 -10.11 -4.11 -2.93
C THR A 536 -10.46 -4.76 -4.27
N LYS A 537 -10.60 -3.97 -5.34
CA LYS A 537 -10.49 -4.50 -6.71
C LYS A 537 -9.03 -4.82 -6.98
N GLN A 538 -8.75 -6.11 -7.14
CA GLN A 538 -7.40 -6.65 -7.17
C GLN A 538 -7.21 -7.57 -8.36
N TYR A 539 -6.05 -7.48 -9.01
CA TYR A 539 -5.66 -8.48 -10.00
C TYR A 539 -5.36 -9.79 -9.30
N TYR A 540 -6.10 -10.84 -9.65
CA TYR A 540 -6.01 -12.16 -9.06
C TYR A 540 -5.53 -13.15 -10.11
N GLN A 541 -4.31 -13.68 -9.92
CA GLN A 541 -3.76 -14.71 -10.78
C GLN A 541 -3.63 -16.03 -10.04
N PHE A 542 -4.29 -17.06 -10.53
CA PHE A 542 -4.18 -18.41 -10.01
C PHE A 542 -4.30 -19.44 -11.13
N ILE A 543 -3.20 -20.14 -11.36
CA ILE A 543 -3.12 -21.22 -12.37
C ILE A 543 -2.87 -22.52 -11.61
N GLN A 544 -3.92 -23.33 -11.45
CA GLN A 544 -3.88 -24.48 -10.54
C GLN A 544 -2.76 -25.47 -10.88
N LYS A 545 -2.55 -25.74 -12.17
CA LYS A 545 -1.54 -26.70 -12.64
C LYS A 545 -0.13 -26.29 -12.21
N GLU A 546 0.20 -25.02 -12.44
CA GLU A 546 1.48 -24.44 -12.06
C GLU A 546 1.62 -24.31 -10.54
N TRP A 547 0.54 -23.95 -9.85
CA TRP A 547 0.49 -23.90 -8.39
C TRP A 547 0.75 -25.27 -7.74
N LEU A 548 0.26 -26.36 -8.33
CA LEU A 548 0.55 -27.73 -7.88
C LEU A 548 1.99 -28.16 -8.16
N GLN A 549 2.56 -27.74 -9.28
CA GLN A 549 3.94 -28.07 -9.66
C GLN A 549 4.97 -27.29 -8.84
N GLY A 550 4.59 -26.13 -8.31
CA GLY A 550 5.49 -25.26 -7.56
C GLY A 550 6.28 -24.34 -8.49
N ASP A 551 7.13 -23.52 -7.87
CA ASP A 551 8.09 -22.67 -8.56
C ASP A 551 9.35 -23.46 -8.92
N PRO A 552 9.71 -23.61 -10.22
CA PRO A 552 10.93 -24.29 -10.62
C PRO A 552 12.20 -23.66 -10.04
N ALA A 553 12.17 -22.37 -9.71
CA ALA A 553 13.30 -21.69 -9.08
C ALA A 553 13.40 -21.97 -7.57
N GLN A 554 12.36 -22.52 -6.95
CA GLN A 554 12.32 -22.85 -5.52
C GLN A 554 12.47 -24.37 -5.31
N PRO A 555 12.75 -24.82 -4.06
CA PRO A 555 12.71 -26.23 -3.74
C PRO A 555 11.38 -26.86 -4.19
N PRO A 556 11.40 -28.06 -4.81
CA PRO A 556 10.19 -28.68 -5.32
C PRO A 556 9.21 -28.94 -4.17
N PRO A 557 7.90 -28.71 -4.39
CA PRO A 557 6.92 -28.91 -3.34
C PRO A 557 6.83 -30.39 -2.92
N PRO A 558 6.48 -30.67 -1.65
CA PRO A 558 6.33 -32.03 -1.13
C PRO A 558 5.30 -32.86 -1.94
N PRO A 559 5.53 -34.17 -2.17
CA PRO A 559 4.60 -35.02 -2.92
C PRO A 559 3.18 -35.08 -2.35
N GLU A 560 3.04 -34.96 -1.03
CA GLU A 560 1.78 -35.02 -0.28
C GLU A 560 0.80 -33.92 -0.71
N ARG A 561 1.33 -32.79 -1.18
CA ARG A 561 0.57 -31.63 -1.64
C ARG A 561 -0.42 -31.95 -2.77
N LYS A 562 -0.17 -32.98 -3.58
CA LYS A 562 -1.09 -33.37 -4.65
C LYS A 562 -2.47 -33.81 -4.12
N TYR A 563 -2.57 -34.06 -2.82
CA TYR A 563 -3.76 -34.56 -2.15
C TYR A 563 -4.44 -33.53 -1.22
N ILE A 564 -3.91 -32.30 -1.11
CA ILE A 564 -4.46 -31.24 -0.26
C ILE A 564 -5.51 -30.37 -0.99
N ARG A 565 -5.73 -29.14 -0.51
CA ARG A 565 -6.66 -28.13 -1.03
C ARG A 565 -6.52 -27.96 -2.55
N ASN A 566 -7.63 -27.66 -3.23
CA ASN A 566 -7.70 -27.38 -4.69
C ASN A 566 -7.37 -28.57 -5.63
N LYS A 567 -7.35 -29.82 -5.12
CA LYS A 567 -7.10 -31.03 -5.95
C LYS A 567 -8.11 -31.24 -7.10
N ASP A 568 -9.35 -30.79 -6.90
CA ASP A 568 -10.45 -31.00 -7.85
C ASP A 568 -10.51 -29.89 -8.92
N TRP A 569 -9.80 -28.77 -8.72
CA TRP A 569 -9.84 -27.59 -9.57
C TRP A 569 -8.78 -27.63 -10.70
N LYS A 570 -8.58 -28.81 -11.31
CA LYS A 570 -7.48 -29.08 -12.25
C LYS A 570 -7.45 -28.20 -13.51
N HIS A 571 -8.58 -27.59 -13.85
CA HIS A 571 -8.72 -26.72 -15.02
C HIS A 571 -8.90 -25.25 -14.63
N MET A 572 -8.76 -24.90 -13.35
CA MET A 572 -8.93 -23.53 -12.89
C MET A 572 -7.76 -22.67 -13.36
N TYR A 573 -8.12 -21.65 -14.13
CA TYR A 573 -7.23 -20.60 -14.63
C TYR A 573 -7.91 -19.27 -14.35
N ILE A 574 -7.31 -18.48 -13.47
CA ILE A 574 -7.77 -17.13 -13.15
C ILE A 574 -6.62 -16.17 -13.42
N ALA A 575 -6.90 -15.11 -14.17
CA ALA A 575 -6.00 -14.00 -14.46
C ALA A 575 -6.89 -12.79 -14.76
N ASP A 576 -7.65 -12.36 -13.75
CA ASP A 576 -8.71 -11.36 -13.90
C ASP A 576 -8.79 -10.47 -12.64
N ILE A 577 -9.51 -9.36 -12.75
CA ILE A 577 -9.71 -8.42 -11.64
C ILE A 577 -10.91 -8.88 -10.81
N LEU A 578 -10.65 -9.25 -9.56
CA LEU A 578 -11.68 -9.64 -8.61
C LEU A 578 -11.85 -8.55 -7.56
N SER A 579 -13.10 -8.27 -7.18
CA SER A 579 -13.39 -7.44 -6.01
C SER A 579 -13.49 -8.37 -4.81
N MET A 580 -12.53 -8.26 -3.90
CA MET A 580 -12.43 -9.08 -2.70
C MET A 580 -12.70 -8.18 -1.49
N PRO A 581 -13.96 -8.03 -1.03
CA PRO A 581 -14.31 -7.18 0.11
C PRO A 581 -13.89 -7.82 1.44
N ASP A 582 -12.63 -8.21 1.55
CA ASP A 582 -12.01 -8.96 2.66
C ASP A 582 -11.13 -8.05 3.53
N LYS A 583 -11.18 -6.73 3.31
CA LYS A 583 -10.42 -5.71 4.05
C LYS A 583 -11.29 -4.55 4.48
#